data_AF-A0A226WNZ0-F1
#
_entry.id   AF-A0A226WNZ0-F1
#
_cell.length_a   1.000
_cell.length_b   1.000
_cell.length_c   1.000
_cell.angle_alpha   90.00
_cell.angle_beta   90.00
_cell.angle_gamma   90.00
#
_symmetry.space_group_name_H-M   'P 1'
#
loop_
_entity.id
_entity.type
_entity.pdbx_description
1 polymer ?
#
loop_
_entity_poly.entity_id
_entity_poly.type
_entity_poly.pdbx_seq_one_letter_code
_entity_poly.pdbx_strand_id
1 'polypeptide(L)'
;MFHLSTVNFSRSVATLLEVLELFQNNAHFRSIESADVSLSHAGHPMCVTKFDGKLTVRMSGSMPDLFLAMLDEIDGAYFRPHGKRLDPWQIRRAHWQLLFFAFELSTRPLYLFTSDQVISFANNGSASLFQLCESEARARFGFGAGGPAVSHGSGQLNGRHEVHLAYALAAGAPIPEAVLADYAALAEPFGNDIRWARSLVTVPELRGVMPVSKLRVLISVMTHSRQSISSANAAVLAMVARLLPNEPTYVEVDDLFCRHGLLEARALPETYFEAVDIGAPVSPFATVLRRVMADERKASTLERLDERRAAREISQREYDLHRHLAALDHGRTTFEFANRMALAIKNADMHLLVDVLDRPDDANRWTKKAVREFYGVKLTGVSAKARRRAIFALAGLDDVQQLEWEQRAAASREAETVTRDTERAKARAESARYRYGNMVITGVQHVEQSIASGFSKIASYRYGASQRYSLVAGNDDSVESRTLRVNDGTLAYAQYLLSQQGQRAEQATQSS
;
A
#
# COMPACT_ATOMS: atom_id res chain seq x y z
N MET A 1 13.80 44.78 19.74
CA MET A 1 13.02 43.78 20.50
C MET A 1 11.57 44.25 20.50
N PHE A 2 10.65 43.33 20.21
CA PHE A 2 9.22 43.57 20.17
C PHE A 2 8.60 43.15 21.50
N HIS A 3 7.72 43.99 22.03
CA HIS A 3 6.96 43.70 23.24
C HIS A 3 5.49 43.51 22.86
N LEU A 4 4.99 42.30 23.06
CA LEU A 4 3.62 41.90 22.76
C LEU A 4 2.89 41.63 24.07
N SER A 5 1.77 42.29 24.29
CA SER A 5 0.94 42.11 25.48
C SER A 5 -0.56 42.13 25.18
N THR A 6 -1.29 41.36 25.98
CA THR A 6 -2.76 41.30 26.08
C THR A 6 -3.10 41.20 27.58
N VAL A 7 -4.38 41.20 27.94
CA VAL A 7 -4.83 41.10 29.35
C VAL A 7 -4.21 39.91 30.10
N ASN A 8 -4.02 38.75 29.45
CA ASN A 8 -3.53 37.52 30.09
C ASN A 8 -2.21 36.97 29.51
N PHE A 9 -1.50 37.77 28.71
CA PHE A 9 -0.28 37.32 28.03
C PHE A 9 0.67 38.48 27.85
N SER A 10 1.94 38.30 28.18
CA SER A 10 3.00 39.25 27.87
C SER A 10 4.26 38.50 27.49
N ARG A 11 4.85 38.86 26.35
CA ARG A 11 6.08 38.24 25.83
C ARG A 11 6.90 39.25 25.06
N SER A 12 8.21 39.15 25.23
CA SER A 12 9.18 39.88 24.41
C SER A 12 9.83 38.93 23.41
N VAL A 13 9.91 39.34 22.14
CA VAL A 13 10.50 38.56 21.03
C VAL A 13 11.48 39.42 20.23
N ALA A 14 12.42 38.81 19.53
CA ALA A 14 13.48 39.56 18.87
C ALA A 14 13.04 40.14 17.52
N THR A 15 12.15 39.45 16.80
CA THR A 15 11.80 39.73 15.41
C THR A 15 10.29 39.86 15.19
N LEU A 16 9.89 40.60 14.14
CA LEU A 16 8.49 40.72 13.73
C LEU A 16 7.94 39.38 13.24
N LEU A 17 8.77 38.54 12.61
CA LEU A 17 8.36 37.20 12.18
C LEU A 17 7.92 36.31 13.34
N GLU A 18 8.53 36.44 14.53
CA GLU A 18 8.06 35.74 15.73
C GLU A 18 6.69 36.24 16.19
N VAL A 19 6.43 37.54 16.11
CA VAL A 19 5.11 38.12 16.44
C VAL A 19 4.04 37.55 15.50
N LEU A 20 4.34 37.53 14.21
CA LEU A 20 3.42 37.01 13.19
C LEU A 20 3.21 35.49 13.32
N GLU A 21 4.24 34.74 13.68
CA GLU A 21 4.16 33.29 13.95
C GLU A 21 3.22 33.02 15.15
N LEU A 22 3.37 33.80 16.23
CA LEU A 22 2.46 33.73 17.39
C LEU A 22 1.01 34.03 17.00
N PHE A 23 0.78 35.06 16.18
CA PHE A 23 -0.57 35.39 15.72
C PHE A 23 -1.23 34.29 14.88
N GLN A 24 -0.46 33.52 14.10
CA GLN A 24 -1.02 32.47 13.27
C GLN A 24 -1.20 31.14 14.00
N ASN A 25 -0.21 30.75 14.82
CA ASN A 25 -0.10 29.37 15.29
C ASN A 25 -0.48 29.19 16.76
N ASN A 26 -0.48 30.26 17.56
CA ASN A 26 -0.83 30.17 18.98
C ASN A 26 -2.35 30.27 19.17
N ALA A 27 -2.93 29.30 19.89
CA ALA A 27 -4.36 29.23 20.16
C ALA A 27 -4.89 30.47 20.90
N HIS A 28 -4.07 31.10 21.75
CA HIS A 28 -4.42 32.31 22.50
C HIS A 28 -4.92 33.44 21.59
N PHE A 29 -4.28 33.64 20.44
CA PHE A 29 -4.54 34.77 19.54
C PHE A 29 -5.70 34.54 18.57
N ARG A 30 -6.31 33.36 18.54
CA ARG A 30 -7.39 33.04 17.58
C ARG A 30 -8.69 33.78 17.86
N SER A 31 -8.98 34.08 19.13
CA SER A 31 -10.23 34.72 19.55
C SER A 31 -10.06 36.15 20.05
N ILE A 32 -8.84 36.69 20.03
CA ILE A 32 -8.53 38.02 20.56
C ILE A 32 -8.83 39.08 19.51
N GLU A 33 -9.45 40.19 19.92
CA GLU A 33 -9.66 41.34 19.05
C GLU A 33 -8.40 42.18 18.92
N SER A 34 -8.17 42.80 17.76
CA SER A 34 -6.94 43.56 17.52
C SER A 34 -6.79 44.76 18.46
N ALA A 35 -7.90 45.29 18.99
CA ALA A 35 -7.91 46.36 19.98
C ALA A 35 -7.36 45.93 21.35
N ASP A 36 -7.40 44.64 21.67
CA ASP A 36 -6.94 44.09 22.95
C ASP A 36 -5.46 43.67 22.92
N VAL A 37 -4.77 43.92 21.80
CA VAL A 37 -3.38 43.58 21.58
C VAL A 37 -2.53 44.84 21.55
N SER A 38 -1.60 44.96 22.49
CA SER A 38 -0.57 46.00 22.47
C SER A 38 0.73 45.42 21.95
N LEU A 39 1.22 45.98 20.84
CA LEU A 39 2.51 45.65 20.24
C LEU A 39 3.36 46.92 20.14
N SER A 40 4.61 46.86 20.59
CA SER A 40 5.58 47.94 20.40
C SER A 40 6.94 47.41 19.98
N HIS A 41 7.65 48.20 19.18
CA HIS A 41 9.03 47.95 18.78
C HIS A 41 9.90 49.15 19.14
N ALA A 42 10.94 48.94 19.94
CA ALA A 42 11.82 50.00 20.42
C ALA A 42 11.05 51.21 21.03
N GLY A 43 10.00 50.92 21.82
CA GLY A 43 9.14 51.93 22.45
C GLY A 43 8.10 52.58 21.55
N HIS A 44 8.09 52.28 20.24
CA HIS A 44 7.12 52.81 19.29
C HIS A 44 5.94 51.85 19.13
N PRO A 45 4.69 52.29 19.29
CA PRO A 45 3.51 51.44 19.12
C PRO A 45 3.36 51.02 17.65
N MET A 46 2.94 49.77 17.43
CA MET A 46 2.67 49.22 16.11
C MET A 46 1.19 48.90 15.93
N CYS A 47 0.68 49.07 14.71
CA CYS A 47 -0.73 48.84 14.40
C CYS A 47 -1.01 47.35 14.16
N VAL A 48 -1.73 46.73 15.10
CA VAL A 48 -2.25 45.35 14.96
C VAL A 48 -3.65 45.43 14.34
N THR A 49 -3.91 44.57 13.35
CA THR A 49 -5.18 44.49 12.62
C THR A 49 -5.59 43.04 12.43
N LYS A 50 -6.79 42.78 11.88
CA LYS A 50 -7.21 41.46 11.43
C LYS A 50 -7.29 41.41 9.91
N PHE A 51 -6.79 40.32 9.33
CA PHE A 51 -7.01 39.94 7.94
C PHE A 51 -7.47 38.49 7.91
N ASP A 52 -8.64 38.25 7.30
CA ASP A 52 -9.24 36.92 7.20
C ASP A 52 -9.33 36.20 8.57
N GLY A 53 -9.81 36.94 9.59
CA GLY A 53 -9.96 36.44 10.96
C GLY A 53 -8.66 36.25 11.75
N LYS A 54 -7.48 36.46 11.15
CA LYS A 54 -6.17 36.31 11.81
C LYS A 54 -5.54 37.67 12.10
N LEU A 55 -4.90 37.79 13.26
CA LEU A 55 -4.16 39.00 13.62
C LEU A 55 -2.93 39.16 12.70
N THR A 56 -2.61 40.40 12.35
CA THR A 56 -1.45 40.79 11.54
C THR A 56 -1.00 42.20 11.88
N VAL A 57 0.17 42.62 11.41
CA VAL A 57 0.74 43.96 11.64
C VAL A 57 0.79 44.71 10.31
N ARG A 58 0.18 45.89 10.24
CA ARG A 58 0.23 46.74 9.05
C ARG A 58 1.37 47.74 9.17
N MET A 59 2.23 47.74 8.16
CA MET A 59 3.38 48.63 8.08
C MET A 59 3.29 49.53 6.85
N SER A 60 3.57 50.81 7.04
CA SER A 60 3.69 51.78 5.95
C SER A 60 5.05 51.68 5.30
N GLY A 61 5.11 51.74 3.96
CA GLY A 61 6.35 51.65 3.20
C GLY A 61 6.25 50.76 1.97
N SER A 62 7.37 50.60 1.27
CA SER A 62 7.52 49.70 0.13
C SER A 62 7.46 48.24 0.60
N MET A 63 6.67 47.40 -0.07
CA MET A 63 6.55 45.98 0.27
C MET A 63 7.91 45.25 0.28
N PRO A 64 8.79 45.42 -0.74
CA PRO A 64 10.16 44.91 -0.70
C PRO A 64 10.93 45.30 0.55
N ASP A 65 11.06 46.61 0.82
CA ASP A 65 11.89 47.10 1.93
C ASP A 65 11.44 46.55 3.28
N LEU A 66 10.12 46.52 3.48
CA LEU A 66 9.51 45.97 4.69
C LEU A 66 9.73 44.45 4.81
N PHE A 67 9.63 43.71 3.72
CA PHE A 67 9.86 42.27 3.73
C PHE A 67 11.35 41.93 3.93
N LEU A 68 12.24 42.67 3.29
CA LEU A 68 13.69 42.54 3.47
C LEU A 68 14.13 42.88 4.89
N ALA A 69 13.53 43.90 5.51
CA ALA A 69 13.79 44.24 6.91
C ALA A 69 13.45 43.08 7.84
N MET A 70 12.34 42.35 7.61
CA MET A 70 12.03 41.14 8.38
C MET A 70 13.07 40.02 8.18
N LEU A 71 13.61 39.88 6.96
CA LEU A 71 14.70 38.93 6.71
C LEU A 71 16.02 39.37 7.38
N ASP A 72 16.30 40.68 7.44
CA ASP A 72 17.45 41.24 8.15
C ASP A 72 17.38 40.98 9.65
N GLU A 73 16.18 41.13 10.24
CA GLU A 73 15.93 40.86 11.66
C GLU A 73 16.28 39.40 12.03
N ILE A 74 15.77 38.42 11.29
CA ILE A 74 16.05 37.00 11.58
C ILE A 74 17.50 36.63 11.27
N ASP A 75 18.09 37.22 10.22
CA ASP A 75 19.47 36.95 9.84
C ASP A 75 20.41 37.42 10.94
N GLY A 76 20.30 38.69 11.36
CA GLY A 76 21.13 39.25 12.42
C GLY A 76 20.89 38.61 13.80
N ALA A 77 19.64 38.26 14.12
CA ALA A 77 19.31 37.68 15.43
C ALA A 77 19.70 36.21 15.55
N TYR A 78 19.52 35.39 14.51
CA TYR A 78 19.51 33.93 14.64
C TYR A 78 20.43 33.18 13.68
N PHE A 79 20.66 33.65 12.46
CA PHE A 79 21.48 32.94 11.47
C PHE A 79 22.94 33.44 11.45
N ARG A 80 23.13 34.73 11.70
CA ARG A 80 24.42 35.43 11.75
C ARG A 80 24.55 36.30 13.02
N PRO A 81 24.37 35.74 14.23
CA PRO A 81 24.60 36.50 15.45
C PRO A 81 26.05 37.00 15.48
N HIS A 82 26.23 38.30 15.72
CA HIS A 82 27.53 38.99 15.67
C HIS A 82 28.27 38.84 14.32
N GLY A 83 27.53 38.66 13.22
CA GLY A 83 28.08 38.53 11.86
C GLY A 83 28.66 37.15 11.53
N LYS A 84 28.66 36.20 12.48
CA LYS A 84 29.14 34.83 12.24
C LYS A 84 28.00 33.93 11.80
N ARG A 85 28.08 33.38 10.59
CA ARG A 85 27.12 32.41 10.08
C ARG A 85 27.16 31.11 10.88
N LEU A 86 26.00 30.72 11.39
CA LEU A 86 25.79 29.44 12.04
C LEU A 86 25.45 28.36 11.03
N ASP A 87 25.89 27.14 11.32
CA ASP A 87 25.44 25.95 10.60
C ASP A 87 23.99 25.60 10.97
N PRO A 88 23.24 24.89 10.11
CA PRO A 88 21.84 24.58 10.36
C PRO A 88 21.58 23.94 11.73
N TRP A 89 22.39 22.96 12.15
CA TRP A 89 22.25 22.26 13.43
C TRP A 89 22.65 23.10 14.67
N GLN A 90 23.17 24.31 14.47
CA GLN A 90 23.49 25.24 15.55
C GLN A 90 22.33 26.22 15.83
N ILE A 91 21.34 26.27 14.94
CA ILE A 91 20.18 27.15 15.06
C ILE A 91 19.08 26.41 15.84
N ARG A 92 18.36 27.11 16.71
CA ARG A 92 17.21 26.50 17.42
C ARG A 92 16.08 26.22 16.44
N ARG A 93 15.35 25.12 16.64
CA ARG A 93 14.27 24.68 15.74
C ARG A 93 13.23 25.79 15.50
N ALA A 94 12.82 26.48 16.55
CA ALA A 94 11.84 27.57 16.45
C ALA A 94 12.34 28.70 15.54
N HIS A 95 13.61 29.07 15.64
CA HIS A 95 14.20 30.13 14.82
C HIS A 95 14.41 29.68 13.37
N TRP A 96 14.77 28.42 13.16
CA TRP A 96 14.85 27.82 11.82
C TRP A 96 13.50 27.89 11.10
N GLN A 97 12.41 27.57 11.81
CA GLN A 97 11.05 27.60 11.27
C GLN A 97 10.61 29.00 10.82
N LEU A 98 11.13 30.08 11.43
CA LEU A 98 10.79 31.46 11.03
C LEU A 98 11.18 31.77 9.57
N LEU A 99 12.29 31.21 9.08
CA LEU A 99 12.69 31.38 7.68
C LEU A 99 11.69 30.70 6.73
N PHE A 100 11.26 29.48 7.06
CA PHE A 100 10.24 28.77 6.28
C PHE A 100 8.86 29.41 6.39
N PHE A 101 8.56 30.01 7.53
CA PHE A 101 7.39 30.84 7.70
C PHE A 101 7.45 32.10 6.83
N ALA A 102 8.61 32.75 6.67
CA ALA A 102 8.78 33.86 5.74
C ALA A 102 8.50 33.44 4.28
N PHE A 103 8.98 32.26 3.86
CA PHE A 103 8.62 31.70 2.55
C PHE A 103 7.12 31.49 2.40
N GLU A 104 6.43 30.96 3.42
CA GLU A 104 4.97 30.83 3.39
C GLU A 104 4.27 32.19 3.27
N LEU A 105 4.67 33.17 4.08
CA LEU A 105 4.13 34.53 4.05
C LEU A 105 4.30 35.21 2.70
N SER A 106 5.42 34.97 2.02
CA SER A 106 5.69 35.53 0.69
C SER A 106 4.70 35.08 -0.39
N THR A 107 3.99 33.96 -0.17
CA THR A 107 2.91 33.48 -1.05
C THR A 107 1.54 34.13 -0.77
N ARG A 108 1.41 34.84 0.36
CA ARG A 108 0.16 35.48 0.81
C ARG A 108 0.39 36.96 1.14
N PRO A 109 0.81 37.79 0.17
CA PRO A 109 1.23 39.17 0.44
C PRO A 109 0.14 40.03 1.09
N LEU A 110 -1.14 39.79 0.80
CA LEU A 110 -2.26 40.56 1.38
C LEU A 110 -2.42 40.40 2.91
N TYR A 111 -1.87 39.32 3.48
CA TYR A 111 -1.84 39.13 4.93
C TYR A 111 -0.95 40.18 5.62
N LEU A 112 0.13 40.61 4.98
CA LEU A 112 1.09 41.58 5.52
C LEU A 112 0.84 43.00 4.96
N PHE A 113 0.55 43.10 3.67
CA PHE A 113 0.50 44.35 2.91
C PHE A 113 -0.91 44.71 2.44
N THR A 114 -1.19 46.00 2.31
CA THR A 114 -2.48 46.49 1.79
C THR A 114 -2.59 46.18 0.29
N SER A 115 -3.82 46.19 -0.24
CA SER A 115 -4.06 46.00 -1.67
C SER A 115 -3.28 47.00 -2.52
N ASP A 116 -3.20 48.25 -2.10
CA ASP A 116 -2.46 49.30 -2.82
C ASP A 116 -0.96 49.02 -2.87
N GLN A 117 -0.36 48.53 -1.78
CA GLN A 117 1.05 48.13 -1.74
C GLN A 117 1.32 46.96 -2.69
N VAL A 118 0.42 45.98 -2.75
CA VAL A 118 0.54 44.81 -3.64
C VAL A 118 0.40 45.22 -5.10
N ILE A 119 -0.58 46.07 -5.44
CA ILE A 119 -0.78 46.60 -6.79
C ILE A 119 0.42 47.44 -7.23
N SER A 120 0.92 48.33 -6.37
CA SER A 120 2.09 49.16 -6.65
C SER A 120 3.32 48.30 -6.97
N PHE A 121 3.57 47.26 -6.18
CA PHE A 121 4.68 46.35 -6.43
C PHE A 121 4.56 45.56 -7.74
N ALA A 122 3.37 45.05 -8.05
CA ALA A 122 3.11 44.35 -9.30
C ALA A 122 3.32 45.26 -10.52
N ASN A 123 2.88 46.52 -10.43
CA ASN A 123 3.01 47.51 -11.51
C ASN A 123 4.46 47.96 -11.73
N ASN A 124 5.33 47.86 -10.73
CA ASN A 124 6.76 48.18 -10.85
C ASN A 124 7.56 47.09 -11.59
N GLY A 125 6.91 46.09 -12.20
CA GLY A 125 7.57 45.00 -12.92
C GLY A 125 8.42 44.09 -12.01
N SER A 126 8.16 44.10 -10.71
CA SER A 126 8.95 43.35 -9.74
C SER A 126 8.63 41.86 -9.81
N ALA A 127 9.66 41.02 -9.60
CA ALA A 127 9.50 39.58 -9.38
C ALA A 127 8.52 39.32 -8.23
N SER A 128 7.86 38.16 -8.19
CA SER A 128 6.91 37.86 -7.12
C SER A 128 7.59 37.97 -5.74
N LEU A 129 6.83 38.29 -4.68
CA LEU A 129 7.41 38.39 -3.32
C LEU A 129 8.11 37.08 -2.91
N PHE A 130 7.63 35.93 -3.39
CA PHE A 130 8.30 34.64 -3.22
C PHE A 130 9.65 34.58 -3.94
N GLN A 131 9.73 35.02 -5.20
CA GLN A 131 11.00 35.07 -5.93
C GLN A 131 12.01 36.00 -5.27
N LEU A 132 11.56 37.16 -4.75
CA LEU A 132 12.40 38.06 -3.95
C LEU A 132 12.90 37.37 -2.68
N CYS A 133 12.02 36.69 -1.94
CA CYS A 133 12.40 35.92 -0.76
C CYS A 133 13.41 34.81 -1.11
N GLU A 134 13.25 34.14 -2.25
CA GLU A 134 14.12 33.07 -2.70
C GLU A 134 15.51 33.57 -3.13
N SER A 135 15.59 34.69 -3.85
CA SER A 135 16.88 35.30 -4.23
C SER A 135 17.64 35.79 -2.99
N GLU A 136 16.95 36.43 -2.07
CA GLU A 136 17.54 36.98 -0.85
C GLU A 136 17.96 35.88 0.13
N ALA A 137 17.15 34.82 0.27
CA ALA A 137 17.53 33.69 1.09
C ALA A 137 18.79 33.00 0.54
N ARG A 138 18.92 32.84 -0.78
CA ARG A 138 20.15 32.32 -1.39
C ARG A 138 21.34 33.23 -1.13
N ALA A 139 21.17 34.55 -1.27
CA ALA A 139 22.26 35.51 -1.04
C ALA A 139 22.71 35.56 0.42
N ARG A 140 21.77 35.53 1.36
CA ARG A 140 22.01 35.72 2.80
C ARG A 140 22.36 34.42 3.51
N PHE A 141 21.52 33.41 3.34
CA PHE A 141 21.61 32.13 4.04
C PHE A 141 22.30 31.05 3.22
N GLY A 142 22.61 31.29 1.94
CA GLY A 142 23.24 30.31 1.04
C GLY A 142 22.30 29.21 0.52
N PHE A 143 20.99 29.31 0.76
CA PHE A 143 20.00 28.34 0.29
C PHE A 143 18.61 28.98 0.12
N GLY A 144 17.76 28.37 -0.71
CA GLY A 144 16.38 28.82 -0.97
C GLY A 144 15.33 28.02 -0.20
N ALA A 145 14.07 28.04 -0.66
CA ALA A 145 12.95 27.37 0.00
C ALA A 145 13.12 25.85 0.19
N GLY A 146 14.00 25.21 -0.58
CA GLY A 146 14.34 23.79 -0.44
C GLY A 146 15.28 23.46 0.74
N GLY A 147 15.81 24.45 1.44
CA GLY A 147 16.82 24.28 2.49
C GLY A 147 18.24 24.03 1.95
N PRO A 148 19.26 23.97 2.83
CA PRO A 148 20.62 23.70 2.44
C PRO A 148 20.84 22.21 2.14
N ALA A 149 21.97 21.90 1.50
CA ALA A 149 22.45 20.53 1.35
C ALA A 149 22.80 19.93 2.72
N VAL A 150 22.45 18.66 2.94
CA VAL A 150 22.77 17.94 4.19
C VAL A 150 24.25 17.57 4.22
N SER A 151 25.07 18.35 4.95
CA SER A 151 26.55 18.29 4.94
C SER A 151 27.16 16.94 5.30
N HIS A 152 26.54 16.17 6.20
CA HIS A 152 27.05 14.89 6.68
C HIS A 152 26.23 13.68 6.19
N GLY A 153 25.34 13.91 5.22
CA GLY A 153 24.42 12.91 4.68
C GLY A 153 24.59 12.69 3.18
N SER A 154 23.46 12.57 2.47
CA SER A 154 23.44 12.35 1.01
C SER A 154 23.83 13.58 0.19
N GLY A 155 24.05 14.74 0.81
CA GLY A 155 24.25 16.01 0.11
C GLY A 155 22.99 16.56 -0.57
N GLN A 156 21.84 15.89 -0.43
CA GLN A 156 20.57 16.37 -0.96
C GLN A 156 20.09 17.61 -0.21
N LEU A 157 19.34 18.47 -0.90
CA LEU A 157 18.69 19.63 -0.30
C LEU A 157 17.56 19.18 0.62
N ASN A 158 17.49 19.75 1.83
CA ASN A 158 16.39 19.47 2.75
C ASN A 158 16.08 20.67 3.64
N GLY A 159 14.81 21.07 3.71
CA GLY A 159 14.36 22.17 4.57
C GLY A 159 14.11 21.77 6.03
N ARG A 160 14.03 20.47 6.34
CA ARG A 160 13.72 19.98 7.68
C ARG A 160 14.93 20.12 8.60
N HIS A 161 14.79 20.92 9.66
CA HIS A 161 15.85 21.16 10.65
C HIS A 161 16.36 19.85 11.28
N GLU A 162 15.43 18.94 11.60
CA GLU A 162 15.74 17.68 12.27
C GLU A 162 16.63 16.74 11.43
N VAL A 163 16.59 16.87 10.09
CA VAL A 163 17.47 16.11 9.20
C VAL A 163 18.92 16.59 9.36
N HIS A 164 19.14 17.90 9.33
CA HIS A 164 20.48 18.48 9.53
C HIS A 164 21.03 18.14 10.91
N LEU A 165 20.20 18.25 11.95
CA LEU A 165 20.58 17.86 13.30
C LEU A 165 20.93 16.36 13.41
N ALA A 166 20.13 15.48 12.82
CA ALA A 166 20.36 14.03 12.84
C ALA A 166 21.73 13.65 12.26
N TYR A 167 22.06 14.19 11.09
CA TYR A 167 23.33 13.91 10.42
C TYR A 167 24.52 14.59 11.13
N ALA A 168 24.34 15.78 11.69
CA ALA A 168 25.34 16.43 12.53
C ALA A 168 25.64 15.64 13.81
N LEU A 169 24.60 15.13 14.50
CA LEU A 169 24.73 14.24 15.66
C LEU A 169 25.52 12.98 15.30
N ALA A 170 25.18 12.35 14.17
CA ALA A 170 25.83 11.13 13.72
C ALA A 170 27.32 11.36 13.42
N ALA A 171 27.66 12.49 12.81
CA ALA A 171 29.03 12.88 12.52
C ALA A 171 29.83 13.37 13.74
N GLY A 172 29.19 13.57 14.89
CA GLY A 172 29.84 14.10 16.09
C GLY A 172 30.13 15.61 16.01
N ALA A 173 29.37 16.35 15.20
CA ALA A 173 29.51 17.80 15.11
C ALA A 173 29.14 18.49 16.44
N PRO A 174 29.77 19.63 16.77
CA PRO A 174 29.44 20.38 17.97
C PRO A 174 28.03 21.00 17.83
N ILE A 175 27.10 20.55 18.68
CA ILE A 175 25.72 21.02 18.70
C ILE A 175 25.47 21.77 20.02
N PRO A 176 24.91 22.99 19.97
CA PRO A 176 24.57 23.74 21.18
C PRO A 176 23.56 23.00 22.06
N GLU A 177 23.77 23.07 23.38
CA GLU A 177 22.90 22.40 24.37
C GLU A 177 21.44 22.86 24.26
N ALA A 178 21.20 24.15 23.99
CA ALA A 178 19.85 24.68 23.79
C ALA A 178 19.10 24.00 22.62
N VAL A 179 19.81 23.63 21.55
CA VAL A 179 19.22 22.88 20.42
C VAL A 179 18.89 21.45 20.85
N LEU A 180 19.80 20.80 21.59
CA LEU A 180 19.54 19.45 22.12
C LEU A 180 18.36 19.43 23.09
N ALA A 181 18.25 20.45 23.96
CA ALA A 181 17.16 20.59 24.91
C ALA A 181 15.80 20.74 24.21
N ASP A 182 15.74 21.56 23.15
CA ASP A 182 14.52 21.71 22.33
C ASP A 182 14.06 20.37 21.76
N TYR A 183 14.99 19.54 21.27
CA TYR A 183 14.69 18.24 20.69
C TYR A 183 14.38 17.16 21.74
N ALA A 184 15.04 17.20 22.90
CA ALA A 184 14.76 16.30 24.01
C ALA A 184 13.36 16.52 24.61
N ALA A 185 12.84 17.75 24.55
CA ALA A 185 11.50 18.08 25.03
C ALA A 185 10.35 17.60 24.11
N LEU A 186 10.66 17.22 22.87
CA LEU A 186 9.66 16.72 21.92
C LEU A 186 9.38 15.23 22.15
N ALA A 187 8.10 14.84 22.15
CA ALA A 187 7.71 13.43 22.21
C ALA A 187 8.23 12.63 21.01
N GLU A 188 8.15 13.24 19.82
CA GLU A 188 8.61 12.68 18.54
C GLU A 188 9.49 13.71 17.78
N PRO A 189 10.79 13.82 18.13
CA PRO A 189 11.67 14.82 17.55
C PRO A 189 12.06 14.57 16.09
N PHE A 190 11.97 13.32 15.63
CA PHE A 190 12.48 12.87 14.35
C PHE A 190 11.41 12.08 13.60
N GLY A 191 11.22 12.40 12.31
CA GLY A 191 10.32 11.67 11.42
C GLY A 191 10.78 10.22 11.15
N ASN A 192 9.92 9.43 10.51
CA ASN A 192 10.14 7.99 10.29
C ASN A 192 11.45 7.67 9.56
N ASP A 193 11.84 8.50 8.60
CA ASP A 193 13.05 8.36 7.79
C ASP A 193 14.36 8.54 8.57
N ILE A 194 14.31 9.28 9.68
CA ILE A 194 15.46 9.62 10.53
C ILE A 194 15.25 9.27 12.01
N ARG A 195 14.30 8.37 12.30
CA ARG A 195 13.95 7.96 13.67
C ARG A 195 15.15 7.42 14.46
N TRP A 196 16.14 6.86 13.75
CA TRP A 196 17.40 6.40 14.30
C TRP A 196 18.20 7.50 15.04
N ALA A 197 18.02 8.77 14.69
CA ALA A 197 18.75 9.86 15.33
C ALA A 197 18.31 10.12 16.78
N ARG A 198 17.13 9.62 17.18
CA ARG A 198 16.62 9.75 18.55
C ARG A 198 17.60 9.21 19.59
N SER A 199 18.20 8.05 19.32
CA SER A 199 19.18 7.44 20.22
C SER A 199 20.43 8.31 20.39
N LEU A 200 20.79 9.13 19.40
CA LEU A 200 21.95 10.02 19.48
C LEU A 200 21.70 11.25 20.33
N VAL A 201 20.44 11.66 20.53
CA VAL A 201 20.12 12.73 21.49
C VAL A 201 20.37 12.25 22.91
N THR A 202 19.99 11.02 23.23
CA THR A 202 20.07 10.46 24.58
C THR A 202 21.40 9.78 24.91
N VAL A 203 22.12 9.27 23.90
CA VAL A 203 23.38 8.52 24.07
C VAL A 203 24.50 9.24 23.31
N PRO A 204 25.11 10.28 23.93
CA PRO A 204 26.15 11.08 23.29
C PRO A 204 27.40 10.28 22.93
N GLU A 205 27.66 9.17 23.62
CA GLU A 205 28.84 8.31 23.44
C GLU A 205 28.88 7.61 22.08
N LEU A 206 27.77 7.60 21.33
CA LEU A 206 27.72 7.05 19.96
C LEU A 206 27.96 8.08 18.86
N ARG A 207 27.98 9.38 19.20
CA ARG A 207 28.16 10.47 18.23
C ARG A 207 29.58 10.44 17.68
N GLY A 208 29.74 10.45 16.34
CA GLY A 208 31.04 10.53 15.67
C GLY A 208 31.96 9.31 15.83
N VAL A 209 31.50 8.22 16.47
CA VAL A 209 32.36 7.04 16.72
C VAL A 209 32.62 6.22 15.45
N MET A 210 31.75 6.34 14.45
CA MET A 210 31.84 5.60 13.19
C MET A 210 31.14 6.35 12.05
N PRO A 211 31.35 5.95 10.78
CA PRO A 211 30.65 6.56 9.65
C PRO A 211 29.13 6.53 9.79
N VAL A 212 28.45 7.58 9.31
CA VAL A 212 27.00 7.75 9.48
C VAL A 212 26.20 6.61 8.87
N SER A 213 26.62 6.11 7.70
CA SER A 213 26.01 4.97 7.01
C SER A 213 25.98 3.73 7.92
N LYS A 214 27.10 3.40 8.56
CA LYS A 214 27.22 2.31 9.54
C LYS A 214 26.38 2.55 10.79
N LEU A 215 26.48 3.74 11.40
CA LEU A 215 25.78 4.08 12.63
C LEU A 215 24.26 4.01 12.46
N ARG A 216 23.74 4.47 11.32
CA ARG A 216 22.32 4.40 10.98
C ARG A 216 21.81 2.96 10.96
N VAL A 217 22.51 2.07 10.28
CA VAL A 217 22.11 0.66 10.15
C VAL A 217 22.17 -0.04 11.52
N LEU A 218 23.22 0.22 12.30
CA LEU A 218 23.35 -0.25 13.68
C LEU A 218 22.16 0.12 14.55
N ILE A 219 21.84 1.41 14.63
CA ILE A 219 20.73 1.88 15.46
C ILE A 219 19.41 1.29 14.96
N SER A 220 19.26 1.17 13.64
CA SER A 220 18.06 0.58 13.02
C SER A 220 17.88 -0.88 13.42
N VAL A 221 18.95 -1.68 13.43
CA VAL A 221 18.93 -3.09 13.88
C VAL A 221 18.54 -3.20 15.35
N MET A 222 19.17 -2.40 16.23
CA MET A 222 18.84 -2.40 17.67
C MET A 222 17.37 -2.01 17.91
N THR A 223 16.89 -0.97 17.23
CA THR A 223 15.52 -0.46 17.34
C THR A 223 14.50 -1.51 16.87
N HIS A 224 14.71 -2.13 15.70
CA HIS A 224 13.83 -3.21 15.20
C HIS A 224 13.84 -4.45 16.09
N SER A 225 14.98 -4.71 16.75
CA SER A 225 15.12 -5.81 17.71
C SER A 225 14.51 -5.49 19.08
N ARG A 226 13.97 -4.27 19.27
CA ARG A 226 13.51 -3.75 20.57
C ARG A 226 14.59 -3.79 21.66
N GLN A 227 15.85 -3.77 21.25
CA GLN A 227 16.98 -3.75 22.17
C GLN A 227 17.36 -2.31 22.46
N SER A 228 17.55 -1.99 23.75
CA SER A 228 17.87 -0.63 24.17
C SER A 228 19.31 -0.26 23.81
N ILE A 229 19.50 0.99 23.39
CA ILE A 229 20.81 1.60 23.27
C ILE A 229 20.97 2.55 24.45
N SER A 230 22.01 2.35 25.25
CA SER A 230 22.28 3.15 26.45
C SER A 230 23.77 3.42 26.59
N SER A 231 24.14 4.36 27.46
CA SER A 231 25.55 4.62 27.78
C SER A 231 26.30 3.37 28.26
N ALA A 232 25.59 2.42 28.90
CA ALA A 232 26.20 1.18 29.39
C ALA A 232 26.65 0.22 28.28
N ASN A 233 25.95 0.19 27.13
CA ASN A 233 26.28 -0.71 26.02
C ASN A 233 26.89 0.00 24.80
N ALA A 234 26.82 1.33 24.72
CA ALA A 234 27.31 2.13 23.58
C ALA A 234 28.74 1.80 23.17
N ALA A 235 29.66 1.71 24.14
CA ALA A 235 31.07 1.41 23.88
C ALA A 235 31.26 0.02 23.27
N VAL A 236 30.54 -0.99 23.76
CA VAL A 236 30.62 -2.37 23.26
C VAL A 236 30.01 -2.47 21.87
N LEU A 237 28.84 -1.84 21.64
CA LEU A 237 28.21 -1.78 20.32
C LEU A 237 29.17 -1.16 19.28
N ALA A 238 29.80 -0.04 19.64
CA ALA A 238 30.74 0.62 18.76
C ALA A 238 32.03 -0.19 18.53
N MET A 239 32.56 -0.85 19.57
CA MET A 239 33.73 -1.72 19.45
C MET A 239 33.46 -2.88 18.49
N VAL A 240 32.33 -3.58 18.63
CA VAL A 240 31.96 -4.69 17.73
C VAL A 240 31.72 -4.18 16.31
N ALA A 241 31.06 -3.03 16.13
CA ALA A 241 30.80 -2.47 14.80
C ALA A 241 32.07 -2.08 14.01
N ARG A 242 33.24 -2.00 14.65
CA ARG A 242 34.53 -1.81 13.94
C ARG A 242 34.87 -2.98 13.02
N LEU A 243 34.34 -4.17 13.28
CA LEU A 243 34.54 -5.36 12.44
C LEU A 243 33.75 -5.32 11.13
N LEU A 244 32.81 -4.38 10.99
CA LEU A 244 31.98 -4.21 9.79
C LEU A 244 32.63 -3.29 8.74
N PRO A 245 32.31 -3.45 7.45
CA PRO A 245 32.63 -2.45 6.44
C PRO A 245 31.97 -1.10 6.78
N ASN A 246 32.43 0.00 6.17
CA ASN A 246 31.88 1.34 6.43
C ASN A 246 30.43 1.51 5.98
N GLU A 247 29.97 0.69 5.03
CA GLU A 247 28.61 0.67 4.54
C GLU A 247 28.04 -0.75 4.67
N PRO A 248 27.76 -1.21 5.91
CA PRO A 248 27.25 -2.55 6.11
C PRO A 248 25.76 -2.60 5.73
N THR A 249 25.33 -3.77 5.28
CA THR A 249 23.92 -4.09 5.14
C THR A 249 23.28 -4.34 6.51
N TYR A 250 21.94 -4.28 6.56
CA TYR A 250 21.18 -4.61 7.78
C TYR A 250 21.53 -6.03 8.27
N VAL A 251 21.61 -6.99 7.34
CA VAL A 251 21.89 -8.40 7.63
C VAL A 251 23.29 -8.60 8.22
N GLU A 252 24.30 -7.90 7.72
CA GLU A 252 25.67 -8.01 8.25
C GLU A 252 25.80 -7.49 9.68
N VAL A 253 25.14 -6.37 9.99
CA VAL A 253 25.08 -5.85 11.37
C VAL A 253 24.35 -6.83 12.28
N ASP A 254 23.20 -7.32 11.86
CA ASP A 254 22.36 -8.25 12.62
C ASP A 254 23.12 -9.55 12.95
N ASP A 255 23.75 -10.16 11.95
CA ASP A 255 24.56 -11.37 12.08
C ASP A 255 25.73 -11.18 13.03
N LEU A 256 26.45 -10.05 12.88
CA LEU A 256 27.61 -9.77 13.73
C LEU A 256 27.17 -9.58 15.19
N PHE A 257 26.15 -8.78 15.43
CA PHE A 257 25.68 -8.51 16.79
C PHE A 257 25.11 -9.75 17.46
N CYS A 258 24.39 -10.59 16.71
CA CYS A 258 23.93 -11.89 17.20
C CYS A 258 25.11 -12.80 17.58
N ARG A 259 26.15 -12.89 16.73
CA ARG A 259 27.34 -13.71 17.01
C ARG A 259 28.09 -13.29 18.27
N HIS A 260 28.07 -12.00 18.60
CA HIS A 260 28.72 -11.44 19.79
C HIS A 260 27.78 -11.35 21.01
N GLY A 261 26.58 -11.95 20.94
CA GLY A 261 25.64 -11.96 22.07
C GLY A 261 25.02 -10.60 22.40
N LEU A 262 25.11 -9.63 21.48
CA LEU A 262 24.49 -8.31 21.62
C LEU A 262 23.03 -8.29 21.20
N LEU A 263 22.64 -9.28 20.39
CA LEU A 263 21.25 -9.53 20.01
C LEU A 263 20.87 -10.94 20.43
N GLU A 264 19.70 -11.05 21.03
CA GLU A 264 19.10 -12.34 21.36
C GLU A 264 18.53 -13.03 20.11
N ALA A 265 18.40 -14.34 20.21
CA ALA A 265 17.65 -15.14 19.26
C ALA A 265 16.19 -14.65 19.19
N ARG A 266 15.57 -14.75 18.01
CA ARG A 266 14.18 -14.33 17.88
C ARG A 266 13.27 -15.34 18.58
N ALA A 267 12.38 -14.83 19.43
CA ALA A 267 11.37 -15.64 20.08
C ALA A 267 10.38 -16.23 19.07
N LEU A 268 9.89 -17.43 19.36
CA LEU A 268 8.78 -18.02 18.63
C LEU A 268 7.49 -17.21 18.91
N PRO A 269 6.60 -17.05 17.92
CA PRO A 269 5.28 -16.46 18.15
C PRO A 269 4.47 -17.30 19.15
N GLU A 270 3.69 -16.63 20.00
CA GLU A 270 2.90 -17.27 21.07
C GLU A 270 1.93 -18.35 20.55
N THR A 271 1.45 -18.20 19.31
CA THR A 271 0.56 -19.16 18.64
C THR A 271 1.17 -20.56 18.48
N TYR A 272 2.49 -20.69 18.61
CA TYR A 272 3.21 -21.96 18.54
C TYR A 272 3.44 -22.60 19.92
N PHE A 273 3.07 -21.94 21.02
CA PHE A 273 3.17 -22.50 22.36
C PHE A 273 2.00 -23.44 22.70
N GLU A 274 0.88 -23.27 22.00
CA GLU A 274 -0.29 -24.12 22.17
C GLU A 274 -0.34 -25.23 21.12
N ALA A 275 -0.65 -26.44 21.58
CA ALA A 275 -0.93 -27.57 20.70
C ALA A 275 -2.20 -27.32 19.90
N VAL A 276 -2.18 -27.68 18.61
CA VAL A 276 -3.35 -27.60 17.74
C VAL A 276 -3.94 -28.98 17.52
N ASP A 277 -5.26 -29.07 17.59
CA ASP A 277 -5.96 -30.25 17.14
C ASP A 277 -5.83 -30.38 15.62
N ILE A 278 -5.09 -31.41 15.21
CA ILE A 278 -4.84 -31.74 13.80
C ILE A 278 -5.89 -32.71 13.25
N GLY A 279 -6.82 -33.19 14.07
CA GLY A 279 -7.81 -34.22 13.76
C GLY A 279 -7.24 -35.65 13.78
N ALA A 280 -8.12 -36.62 13.52
CA ALA A 280 -7.77 -38.03 13.42
C ALA A 280 -7.84 -38.53 11.96
N PRO A 281 -6.97 -39.46 11.54
CA PRO A 281 -7.03 -40.06 10.21
C PRO A 281 -8.26 -40.94 10.04
N VAL A 282 -8.99 -40.77 8.93
CA VAL A 282 -10.10 -41.68 8.54
C VAL A 282 -9.60 -42.98 7.90
N SER A 283 -8.33 -43.03 7.47
CA SER A 283 -7.72 -44.21 6.86
C SER A 283 -6.18 -44.19 6.93
N PRO A 284 -5.50 -45.33 6.69
CA PRO A 284 -4.04 -45.37 6.56
C PRO A 284 -3.51 -44.48 5.42
N PHE A 285 -4.25 -44.37 4.31
CA PHE A 285 -3.91 -43.46 3.22
C PHE A 285 -3.90 -42.00 3.67
N ALA A 286 -4.86 -41.57 4.49
CA ALA A 286 -4.89 -40.20 5.01
C ALA A 286 -3.63 -39.88 5.85
N THR A 287 -3.10 -40.88 6.56
CA THR A 287 -1.83 -40.77 7.31
C THR A 287 -0.64 -40.55 6.37
N VAL A 288 -0.52 -41.38 5.33
CA VAL A 288 0.55 -41.23 4.33
C VAL A 288 0.45 -39.89 3.59
N LEU A 289 -0.75 -39.52 3.16
CA LEU A 289 -0.98 -38.28 2.43
C LEU A 289 -0.59 -37.07 3.29
N ARG A 290 -1.11 -36.95 4.52
CA ARG A 290 -0.75 -35.87 5.45
C ARG A 290 0.76 -35.76 5.64
N ARG A 291 1.44 -36.88 5.91
CA ARG A 291 2.90 -36.91 6.09
C ARG A 291 3.62 -36.39 4.86
N VAL A 292 3.27 -36.87 3.66
CA VAL A 292 3.89 -36.42 2.41
C VAL A 292 3.66 -34.92 2.16
N MET A 293 2.46 -34.37 2.42
CA MET A 293 2.25 -32.91 2.29
C MET A 293 3.09 -32.12 3.28
N ALA A 294 3.15 -32.58 4.55
CA ALA A 294 3.92 -31.91 5.59
C ALA A 294 5.42 -31.92 5.25
N ASP A 295 5.96 -33.07 4.81
CA ASP A 295 7.36 -33.24 4.42
C ASP A 295 7.73 -32.33 3.24
N GLU A 296 6.92 -32.33 2.17
CA GLU A 296 7.16 -31.51 0.97
C GLU A 296 7.06 -30.02 1.29
N ARG A 297 6.04 -29.59 2.06
CA ARG A 297 5.90 -28.18 2.47
C ARG A 297 7.09 -27.72 3.32
N LYS A 298 7.55 -28.56 4.25
CA LYS A 298 8.75 -28.28 5.05
C LYS A 298 9.98 -28.18 4.14
N ALA A 299 10.20 -29.16 3.26
CA ALA A 299 11.35 -29.18 2.35
C ALA A 299 11.40 -27.93 1.45
N SER A 300 10.30 -27.58 0.76
CA SER A 300 10.26 -26.37 -0.08
C SER A 300 10.43 -25.08 0.72
N THR A 301 9.95 -25.06 1.96
CA THR A 301 10.17 -23.89 2.84
C THR A 301 11.64 -23.76 3.21
N LEU A 302 12.31 -24.86 3.57
CA LEU A 302 13.74 -24.87 3.91
C LEU A 302 14.61 -24.51 2.72
N GLU A 303 14.33 -25.06 1.54
CA GLU A 303 15.06 -24.74 0.29
C GLU A 303 14.99 -23.23 -0.01
N ARG A 304 13.80 -22.64 0.05
CA ARG A 304 13.62 -21.19 -0.11
C ARG A 304 14.35 -20.38 0.98
N LEU A 305 14.42 -20.88 2.21
CA LEU A 305 15.16 -20.21 3.28
C LEU A 305 16.67 -20.28 3.06
N ASP A 306 17.18 -21.41 2.59
CA ASP A 306 18.59 -21.59 2.25
C ASP A 306 18.99 -20.67 1.10
N GLU A 307 18.16 -20.53 0.06
CA GLU A 307 18.37 -19.57 -1.04
C GLU A 307 18.42 -18.12 -0.53
N ARG A 308 17.43 -17.71 0.27
CA ARG A 308 17.39 -16.35 0.85
C ARG A 308 18.59 -16.07 1.77
N ARG A 309 19.05 -17.09 2.50
CA ARG A 309 20.22 -16.98 3.36
C ARG A 309 21.50 -16.86 2.53
N ALA A 310 21.65 -17.67 1.48
CA ALA A 310 22.77 -17.61 0.56
C ALA A 310 22.85 -16.25 -0.16
N ALA A 311 21.68 -15.68 -0.53
CA ALA A 311 21.56 -14.34 -1.11
C ALA A 311 21.76 -13.19 -0.09
N ARG A 312 22.00 -13.51 1.20
CA ARG A 312 22.14 -12.52 2.29
C ARG A 312 20.94 -11.59 2.46
N GLU A 313 19.74 -12.06 2.13
CA GLU A 313 18.50 -11.30 2.31
C GLU A 313 17.97 -11.39 3.75
N ILE A 314 18.28 -12.49 4.44
CA ILE A 314 17.87 -12.73 5.84
C ILE A 314 19.10 -12.96 6.73
N SER A 315 18.96 -12.54 7.98
CA SER A 315 19.96 -12.79 9.01
C SER A 315 19.89 -14.21 9.55
N GLN A 316 20.95 -14.63 10.24
CA GLN A 316 21.10 -15.95 10.82
C GLN A 316 19.97 -16.26 11.81
N ARG A 317 19.66 -15.33 12.71
CA ARG A 317 18.58 -15.54 13.69
C ARG A 317 17.18 -15.55 13.07
N GLU A 318 16.98 -14.87 11.93
CA GLU A 318 15.72 -14.96 11.16
C GLU A 318 15.62 -16.30 10.43
N TYR A 319 16.71 -16.74 9.81
CA TYR A 319 16.83 -18.07 9.23
C TYR A 319 16.55 -19.17 10.28
N ASP A 320 17.19 -19.08 11.45
CA ASP A 320 17.01 -20.04 12.53
C ASP A 320 15.56 -20.07 13.01
N LEU A 321 14.94 -18.90 13.25
CA LEU A 321 13.52 -18.81 13.61
C LEU A 321 12.63 -19.50 12.57
N HIS A 322 12.78 -19.17 11.30
CA HIS A 322 11.94 -19.74 10.25
C HIS A 322 12.16 -21.24 10.05
N ARG A 323 13.38 -21.74 10.29
CA ARG A 323 13.67 -23.17 10.31
C ARG A 323 12.94 -23.87 11.47
N HIS A 324 12.89 -23.26 12.65
CA HIS A 324 12.10 -23.77 13.78
C HIS A 324 10.60 -23.75 13.47
N LEU A 325 10.09 -22.65 12.90
CA LEU A 325 8.69 -22.54 12.48
C LEU A 325 8.31 -23.60 11.46
N ALA A 326 9.14 -23.84 10.44
CA ALA A 326 8.91 -24.89 9.46
C ALA A 326 8.88 -26.30 10.08
N ALA A 327 9.67 -26.54 11.13
CA ALA A 327 9.63 -27.79 11.87
C ALA A 327 8.35 -27.94 12.71
N LEU A 328 7.83 -26.86 13.30
CA LEU A 328 6.58 -26.87 14.04
C LEU A 328 5.35 -26.96 13.13
N ASP A 329 5.35 -26.26 12.00
CA ASP A 329 4.29 -26.28 10.98
C ASP A 329 4.09 -27.67 10.37
N HIS A 330 5.18 -28.42 10.23
CA HIS A 330 5.13 -29.84 9.86
C HIS A 330 4.22 -30.63 10.81
N GLY A 331 4.41 -30.46 12.13
CA GLY A 331 3.58 -31.09 13.15
C GLY A 331 2.13 -30.58 13.18
N ARG A 332 1.88 -29.34 12.75
CA ARG A 332 0.56 -28.69 12.76
C ARG A 332 -0.26 -28.91 11.48
N THR A 333 0.29 -29.60 10.48
CA THR A 333 -0.46 -29.93 9.26
C THR A 333 -1.67 -30.79 9.62
N THR A 334 -2.89 -30.39 9.23
CA THR A 334 -4.13 -31.07 9.63
C THR A 334 -4.47 -32.27 8.74
N PHE A 335 -5.33 -33.16 9.23
CA PHE A 335 -5.86 -34.29 8.47
C PHE A 335 -7.03 -33.94 7.55
N GLU A 336 -7.57 -32.73 7.58
CA GLU A 336 -8.82 -32.37 6.90
C GLU A 336 -8.80 -32.71 5.40
N PHE A 337 -7.80 -32.20 4.67
CA PHE A 337 -7.66 -32.49 3.25
C PHE A 337 -7.34 -33.96 2.98
N ALA A 338 -6.48 -34.57 3.81
CA ALA A 338 -6.09 -35.96 3.64
C ALA A 338 -7.28 -36.91 3.84
N ASN A 339 -8.14 -36.61 4.81
CA ASN A 339 -9.39 -37.33 5.06
C ASN A 339 -10.38 -37.15 3.92
N ARG A 340 -10.52 -35.92 3.40
CA ARG A 340 -11.38 -35.64 2.24
C ARG A 340 -10.94 -36.46 1.02
N MET A 341 -9.65 -36.50 0.71
CA MET A 341 -9.11 -37.30 -0.39
C MET A 341 -9.27 -38.81 -0.15
N ALA A 342 -9.05 -39.29 1.07
CA ALA A 342 -9.25 -40.70 1.40
C ALA A 342 -10.71 -41.13 1.22
N LEU A 343 -11.66 -40.30 1.66
CA LEU A 343 -13.09 -40.53 1.46
C LEU A 343 -13.47 -40.46 -0.02
N ALA A 344 -12.87 -39.55 -0.79
CA ALA A 344 -13.10 -39.44 -2.23
C ALA A 344 -12.71 -40.72 -2.98
N ILE A 345 -11.55 -41.31 -2.64
CA ILE A 345 -11.13 -42.60 -3.20
C ILE A 345 -12.08 -43.72 -2.76
N LYS A 346 -12.42 -43.78 -1.47
CA LYS A 346 -13.29 -44.83 -0.91
C LYS A 346 -14.70 -44.81 -1.51
N ASN A 347 -15.25 -43.62 -1.74
CA ASN A 347 -16.62 -43.42 -2.21
C ASN A 347 -16.71 -43.24 -3.73
N ALA A 348 -15.59 -43.39 -4.46
CA ALA A 348 -15.49 -43.14 -5.89
C ALA A 348 -16.05 -41.75 -6.30
N ASP A 349 -15.72 -40.70 -5.53
CA ASP A 349 -16.06 -39.31 -5.87
C ASP A 349 -15.18 -38.82 -7.03
N MET A 350 -15.58 -39.20 -8.24
CA MET A 350 -14.82 -38.90 -9.46
C MET A 350 -14.72 -37.41 -9.77
N HIS A 351 -15.65 -36.58 -9.28
CA HIS A 351 -15.56 -35.14 -9.47
C HIS A 351 -14.33 -34.57 -8.74
N LEU A 352 -14.18 -34.88 -7.46
CA LEU A 352 -13.04 -34.42 -6.67
C LEU A 352 -11.72 -35.07 -7.15
N LEU A 353 -11.74 -36.37 -7.46
CA LEU A 353 -10.55 -37.09 -7.91
C LEU A 353 -10.02 -36.57 -9.25
N VAL A 354 -10.88 -36.33 -10.23
CA VAL A 354 -10.46 -35.77 -11.53
C VAL A 354 -9.99 -34.32 -11.36
N ASP A 355 -10.69 -33.51 -10.56
CA ASP A 355 -10.32 -32.11 -10.35
C ASP A 355 -8.93 -31.95 -9.71
N VAL A 356 -8.60 -32.80 -8.74
CA VAL A 356 -7.33 -32.76 -8.01
C VAL A 356 -6.21 -33.50 -8.74
N LEU A 357 -6.46 -34.73 -9.20
CA LEU A 357 -5.41 -35.63 -9.68
C LEU A 357 -5.17 -35.54 -11.18
N ASP A 358 -6.15 -35.11 -11.99
CA ASP A 358 -5.98 -35.04 -13.45
C ASP A 358 -5.46 -33.68 -13.95
N ARG A 359 -4.70 -32.99 -13.10
CA ARG A 359 -3.97 -31.77 -13.45
C ARG A 359 -2.56 -32.11 -13.95
N PRO A 360 -1.82 -31.17 -14.59
CA PRO A 360 -0.42 -31.36 -14.97
C PRO A 360 0.49 -31.78 -13.79
N ASP A 361 1.68 -32.30 -14.06
CA ASP A 361 2.51 -33.02 -13.09
C ASP A 361 2.97 -32.19 -11.87
N ASP A 362 3.16 -30.89 -12.07
CA ASP A 362 3.47 -29.89 -11.06
C ASP A 362 2.28 -29.63 -10.11
N ALA A 363 1.06 -29.67 -10.64
CA ALA A 363 -0.15 -29.50 -9.85
C ALA A 363 -0.45 -30.72 -8.97
N ASN A 364 -0.73 -30.46 -7.68
CA ASN A 364 -1.04 -31.46 -6.65
C ASN A 364 -0.02 -32.62 -6.59
N ARG A 365 1.26 -32.30 -6.84
CA ARG A 365 2.37 -33.26 -6.91
C ARG A 365 2.46 -34.17 -5.68
N TRP A 366 2.26 -33.61 -4.49
CA TRP A 366 2.33 -34.33 -3.22
C TRP A 366 1.19 -35.35 -3.06
N THR A 367 -0.03 -35.04 -3.50
CA THR A 367 -1.15 -36.00 -3.53
C THR A 367 -0.85 -37.17 -4.47
N LYS A 368 -0.34 -36.87 -5.68
CA LYS A 368 0.06 -37.91 -6.64
C LYS A 368 1.22 -38.78 -6.12
N LYS A 369 2.18 -38.19 -5.40
CA LYS A 369 3.28 -38.91 -4.74
C LYS A 369 2.74 -39.85 -3.67
N ALA A 370 1.82 -39.39 -2.83
CA ALA A 370 1.19 -40.23 -1.81
C ALA A 370 0.36 -41.37 -2.40
N VAL A 371 -0.38 -41.13 -3.49
CA VAL A 371 -1.11 -42.19 -4.23
C VAL A 371 -0.15 -43.25 -4.76
N ARG A 372 0.98 -42.84 -5.36
CA ARG A 372 2.01 -43.77 -5.82
C ARG A 372 2.61 -44.57 -4.65
N GLU A 373 2.86 -43.92 -3.53
CA GLU A 373 3.46 -44.58 -2.36
C GLU A 373 2.52 -45.60 -1.71
N PHE A 374 1.24 -45.26 -1.53
CA PHE A 374 0.29 -46.10 -0.82
C PHE A 374 -0.39 -47.14 -1.72
N TYR A 375 -0.81 -46.75 -2.93
CA TYR A 375 -1.56 -47.61 -3.85
C TYR A 375 -0.71 -48.17 -5.00
N GLY A 376 0.56 -47.74 -5.15
CA GLY A 376 1.41 -48.13 -6.27
C GLY A 376 1.02 -47.50 -7.63
N VAL A 377 0.04 -46.60 -7.65
CA VAL A 377 -0.49 -46.01 -8.89
C VAL A 377 0.33 -44.80 -9.32
N LYS A 378 0.92 -44.86 -10.53
CA LYS A 378 1.73 -43.77 -11.10
C LYS A 378 0.85 -42.76 -11.85
N LEU A 379 0.77 -41.53 -11.31
CA LEU A 379 0.01 -40.42 -11.90
C LEU A 379 0.87 -39.27 -12.47
N THR A 380 2.20 -39.33 -12.29
CA THR A 380 3.16 -38.34 -12.79
C THR A 380 4.03 -38.93 -13.89
N GLY A 381 4.46 -38.12 -14.86
CA GLY A 381 5.25 -38.57 -16.02
C GLY A 381 4.48 -39.52 -16.93
N VAL A 382 3.16 -39.36 -17.02
CA VAL A 382 2.25 -40.16 -17.86
C VAL A 382 1.36 -39.24 -18.68
N SER A 383 0.85 -39.73 -19.82
CA SER A 383 -0.08 -38.94 -20.65
C SER A 383 -1.38 -38.65 -19.90
N ALA A 384 -2.08 -37.57 -20.26
CA ALA A 384 -3.36 -37.22 -19.63
C ALA A 384 -4.40 -38.36 -19.73
N LYS A 385 -4.46 -39.05 -20.87
CA LYS A 385 -5.32 -40.22 -21.06
C LYS A 385 -4.97 -41.37 -20.11
N ALA A 386 -3.68 -41.67 -19.96
CA ALA A 386 -3.22 -42.73 -19.06
C ALA A 386 -3.46 -42.37 -17.58
N ARG A 387 -3.23 -41.09 -17.21
CA ARG A 387 -3.52 -40.58 -15.87
C ARG A 387 -4.99 -40.69 -15.53
N ARG A 388 -5.88 -40.26 -16.44
CA ARG A 388 -7.32 -40.35 -16.23
C ARG A 388 -7.76 -41.80 -16.02
N ARG A 389 -7.35 -42.72 -16.87
CA ARG A 389 -7.62 -44.16 -16.70
C ARG A 389 -7.13 -44.69 -15.34
N ALA A 390 -5.93 -44.29 -14.91
CA ALA A 390 -5.38 -44.69 -13.61
C ALA A 390 -6.18 -44.13 -12.42
N ILE A 391 -6.79 -42.94 -12.54
CA ILE A 391 -7.66 -42.36 -11.51
C ILE A 391 -8.97 -43.14 -11.38
N PHE A 392 -9.59 -43.54 -12.50
CA PHE A 392 -10.80 -44.38 -12.47
C PHE A 392 -10.50 -45.77 -11.87
N ALA A 393 -9.39 -46.39 -12.28
CA ALA A 393 -8.94 -47.65 -11.71
C ALA A 393 -8.65 -47.55 -10.19
N LEU A 394 -8.09 -46.42 -9.73
CA LEU A 394 -7.87 -46.16 -8.31
C LEU A 394 -9.18 -46.12 -7.50
N ALA A 395 -10.27 -45.65 -8.12
CA ALA A 395 -11.61 -45.63 -7.53
C ALA A 395 -12.38 -46.96 -7.72
N GLY A 396 -11.76 -47.98 -8.33
CA GLY A 396 -12.37 -49.28 -8.59
C GLY A 396 -13.37 -49.30 -9.76
N LEU A 397 -13.31 -48.31 -10.65
CA LEU A 397 -14.17 -48.23 -11.83
C LEU A 397 -13.49 -48.85 -13.06
N ASP A 398 -14.26 -49.56 -13.87
CA ASP A 398 -13.79 -50.15 -15.13
C ASP A 398 -13.85 -49.16 -16.31
N ASP A 399 -13.34 -49.59 -17.47
CA ASP A 399 -13.28 -48.75 -18.68
C ASP A 399 -14.70 -48.39 -19.21
N VAL A 400 -15.73 -49.20 -18.92
CA VAL A 400 -17.12 -48.94 -19.33
C VAL A 400 -17.73 -47.85 -18.45
N GLN A 401 -17.57 -47.99 -17.13
CA GLN A 401 -18.01 -47.01 -16.15
C GLN A 401 -17.29 -45.66 -16.32
N GLN A 402 -16.02 -45.68 -16.72
CA GLN A 402 -15.29 -44.47 -17.10
C GLN A 402 -15.97 -43.76 -18.28
N LEU A 403 -16.26 -44.50 -19.36
CA LEU A 403 -16.87 -43.92 -20.55
C LEU A 403 -18.26 -43.32 -20.26
N GLU A 404 -19.08 -44.03 -19.49
CA GLU A 404 -20.39 -43.53 -19.08
C GLU A 404 -20.29 -42.25 -18.24
N TRP A 405 -19.36 -42.20 -17.29
CA TRP A 405 -19.14 -41.00 -16.48
C TRP A 405 -18.68 -39.83 -17.35
N GLU A 406 -17.75 -40.06 -18.27
CA GLU A 406 -17.24 -39.03 -19.18
C GLU A 406 -18.35 -38.48 -20.10
N GLN A 407 -19.24 -39.34 -20.60
CA GLN A 407 -20.41 -38.92 -21.38
C GLN A 407 -21.37 -38.06 -20.55
N ARG A 408 -21.71 -38.49 -19.32
CA ARG A 408 -22.56 -37.69 -18.41
C ARG A 408 -21.91 -36.36 -18.06
N ALA A 409 -20.61 -36.35 -17.78
CA ALA A 409 -19.86 -35.14 -17.45
C ALA A 409 -19.68 -34.19 -18.64
N ALA A 410 -19.63 -34.71 -19.87
CA ALA A 410 -19.64 -33.89 -21.09
C ALA A 410 -21.02 -33.27 -21.31
N ALA A 411 -22.10 -34.06 -21.21
CA ALA A 411 -23.47 -33.58 -21.33
C ALA A 411 -23.81 -32.52 -20.28
N SER A 412 -23.38 -32.70 -19.03
CA SER A 412 -23.56 -31.69 -17.96
C SER A 412 -22.80 -30.40 -18.26
N ARG A 413 -21.56 -30.48 -18.77
CA ARG A 413 -20.76 -29.30 -19.14
C ARG A 413 -21.36 -28.55 -20.33
N GLU A 414 -21.89 -29.27 -21.28
CA GLU A 414 -22.62 -28.70 -22.41
C GLU A 414 -23.89 -28.00 -21.92
N ALA A 415 -24.68 -28.65 -21.06
CA ALA A 415 -25.86 -28.05 -20.45
C ALA A 415 -25.52 -26.77 -19.65
N GLU A 416 -24.48 -26.80 -18.81
CA GLU A 416 -24.00 -25.61 -18.08
C GLU A 416 -23.55 -24.48 -19.00
N THR A 417 -22.89 -24.81 -20.12
CA THR A 417 -22.47 -23.82 -21.11
C THR A 417 -23.67 -23.19 -21.79
N VAL A 418 -24.66 -24.01 -22.18
CA VAL A 418 -25.93 -23.55 -22.74
C VAL A 418 -26.67 -22.64 -21.74
N THR A 419 -26.73 -22.99 -20.45
CA THR A 419 -27.33 -22.15 -19.41
C THR A 419 -26.61 -20.81 -19.30
N ARG A 420 -25.27 -20.82 -19.19
CA ARG A 420 -24.46 -19.60 -19.05
C ARG A 420 -24.58 -18.69 -20.27
N ASP A 421 -24.54 -19.26 -21.46
CA ASP A 421 -24.69 -18.50 -22.71
C ASP A 421 -26.10 -17.93 -22.85
N THR A 422 -27.12 -18.66 -22.39
CA THR A 422 -28.50 -18.19 -22.32
C THR A 422 -28.66 -17.04 -21.35
N GLU A 423 -28.13 -17.15 -20.13
CA GLU A 423 -28.18 -16.07 -19.13
C GLU A 423 -27.51 -14.81 -19.67
N ARG A 424 -26.37 -14.97 -20.35
CA ARG A 424 -25.66 -13.87 -21.01
C ARG A 424 -26.46 -13.28 -22.18
N ALA A 425 -27.12 -14.11 -22.98
CA ALA A 425 -27.99 -13.65 -24.07
C ALA A 425 -29.21 -12.89 -23.53
N LYS A 426 -29.85 -13.40 -22.48
CA LYS A 426 -30.97 -12.76 -21.77
C LYS A 426 -30.55 -11.40 -21.21
N ALA A 427 -29.41 -11.33 -20.52
CA ALA A 427 -28.91 -10.08 -19.95
C ALA A 427 -28.63 -9.01 -21.03
N ARG A 428 -28.09 -9.42 -22.18
CA ARG A 428 -27.91 -8.52 -23.34
C ARG A 428 -29.25 -8.05 -23.90
N ALA A 429 -30.19 -8.96 -24.09
CA ALA A 429 -31.52 -8.65 -24.59
C ALA A 429 -32.29 -7.70 -23.64
N GLU A 430 -32.10 -7.82 -22.32
CA GLU A 430 -32.71 -6.96 -21.32
C GLU A 430 -32.27 -5.49 -21.46
N SER A 431 -31.01 -5.29 -21.86
CA SER A 431 -30.43 -3.96 -22.10
C SER A 431 -30.86 -3.33 -23.44
N ALA A 432 -31.34 -4.14 -24.38
CA ALA A 432 -31.82 -3.66 -25.66
C ALA A 432 -33.15 -2.91 -25.52
N ARG A 433 -33.38 -1.93 -26.38
CA ARG A 433 -34.60 -1.10 -26.38
C ARG A 433 -35.28 -1.18 -27.75
N TYR A 434 -36.53 -1.63 -27.74
CA TYR A 434 -37.39 -1.76 -28.92
C TYR A 434 -38.59 -0.83 -28.79
N ARG A 435 -38.96 -0.15 -29.87
CA ARG A 435 -40.09 0.78 -29.88
C ARG A 435 -41.33 0.10 -30.46
N TYR A 436 -42.40 0.08 -29.67
CA TYR A 436 -43.73 -0.39 -30.06
C TYR A 436 -44.71 0.79 -29.94
N GLY A 437 -44.98 1.47 -31.06
CA GLY A 437 -45.80 2.69 -31.07
C GLY A 437 -45.21 3.77 -30.13
N ASN A 438 -45.95 4.08 -29.07
CA ASN A 438 -45.57 5.08 -28.05
C ASN A 438 -44.85 4.49 -26.83
N MET A 439 -44.61 3.18 -26.80
CA MET A 439 -43.94 2.49 -25.68
C MET A 439 -42.57 1.96 -26.08
N VAL A 440 -41.61 1.99 -25.15
CA VAL A 440 -40.29 1.37 -25.30
C VAL A 440 -40.25 0.14 -24.39
N ILE A 441 -40.01 -1.03 -24.98
CA ILE A 441 -39.90 -2.31 -24.28
C ILE A 441 -38.47 -2.85 -24.34
N THR A 442 -38.15 -3.79 -23.46
CA THR A 442 -36.85 -4.46 -23.48
C THR A 442 -36.77 -5.46 -24.62
N GLY A 443 -35.57 -5.85 -25.05
CA GLY A 443 -35.39 -6.91 -26.04
C GLY A 443 -35.91 -8.28 -25.56
N VAL A 444 -35.89 -8.54 -24.25
CA VAL A 444 -36.51 -9.73 -23.65
C VAL A 444 -38.03 -9.69 -23.82
N GLN A 445 -38.67 -8.58 -23.46
CA GLN A 445 -40.11 -8.38 -23.65
C GLN A 445 -40.50 -8.47 -25.12
N HIS A 446 -39.70 -7.90 -26.02
CA HIS A 446 -39.89 -8.00 -27.47
C HIS A 446 -39.93 -9.46 -27.95
N VAL A 447 -38.97 -10.29 -27.52
CA VAL A 447 -38.91 -11.70 -27.91
C VAL A 447 -40.05 -12.51 -27.29
N GLU A 448 -40.29 -12.36 -25.99
CA GLU A 448 -41.32 -13.13 -25.28
C GLU A 448 -42.74 -12.79 -25.76
N GLN A 449 -43.05 -11.50 -25.97
CA GLN A 449 -44.34 -11.09 -26.53
C GLN A 449 -44.51 -11.54 -27.98
N SER A 450 -43.44 -11.53 -28.77
CA SER A 450 -43.49 -12.03 -30.15
C SER A 450 -43.77 -13.53 -30.19
N ILE A 451 -43.09 -14.34 -29.37
CA ILE A 451 -43.34 -15.79 -29.31
C ILE A 451 -44.75 -16.08 -28.77
N ALA A 452 -45.19 -15.38 -27.72
CA ALA A 452 -46.54 -15.52 -27.18
C ALA A 452 -47.65 -15.14 -28.20
N SER A 453 -47.33 -14.24 -29.13
CA SER A 453 -48.24 -13.80 -30.19
C SER A 453 -48.25 -14.73 -31.42
N GLY A 454 -47.60 -15.90 -31.35
CA GLY A 454 -47.64 -16.93 -32.40
C GLY A 454 -46.47 -16.92 -33.39
N PHE A 455 -45.40 -16.15 -33.12
CA PHE A 455 -44.19 -16.17 -33.93
C PHE A 455 -43.26 -17.30 -33.47
N SER A 456 -43.25 -18.41 -34.21
CA SER A 456 -42.62 -19.67 -33.79
C SER A 456 -41.43 -20.12 -34.64
N LYS A 457 -41.09 -19.40 -35.73
CA LYS A 457 -39.95 -19.73 -36.59
C LYS A 457 -39.00 -18.53 -36.71
N ILE A 458 -37.70 -18.80 -36.77
CA ILE A 458 -36.69 -17.79 -37.09
C ILE A 458 -36.33 -17.92 -38.57
N ALA A 459 -36.61 -16.88 -39.34
CA ALA A 459 -36.18 -16.77 -40.72
C ALA A 459 -34.93 -15.89 -40.81
N SER A 460 -34.03 -16.22 -41.74
CA SER A 460 -32.89 -15.38 -42.07
C SER A 460 -32.93 -15.02 -43.55
N TYR A 461 -32.60 -13.77 -43.87
CA TYR A 461 -32.55 -13.27 -45.24
C TYR A 461 -31.34 -12.36 -45.43
N ARG A 462 -30.83 -12.30 -46.67
CA ARG A 462 -29.74 -11.39 -47.03
C ARG A 462 -30.28 -10.00 -47.29
N TYR A 463 -29.64 -9.01 -46.71
CA TYR A 463 -29.89 -7.59 -46.98
C TYR A 463 -28.54 -6.91 -47.27
N GLY A 464 -28.23 -6.74 -48.56
CA GLY A 464 -26.91 -6.34 -49.01
C GLY A 464 -25.84 -7.37 -48.62
N ALA A 465 -24.75 -6.92 -48.01
CA ALA A 465 -23.66 -7.78 -47.52
C ALA A 465 -23.91 -8.39 -46.12
N SER A 466 -25.05 -8.13 -45.49
CA SER A 466 -25.37 -8.56 -44.12
C SER A 466 -26.53 -9.55 -44.06
N GLN A 467 -26.50 -10.46 -43.08
CA GLN A 467 -27.60 -11.38 -42.77
C GLN A 467 -28.49 -10.77 -41.68
N ARG A 468 -29.80 -10.70 -41.94
CA ARG A 468 -30.80 -10.24 -40.97
C ARG A 468 -31.65 -11.42 -40.52
N TYR A 469 -32.08 -11.37 -39.27
CA TYR A 469 -32.90 -12.41 -38.64
C TYR A 469 -34.23 -11.81 -38.21
N SER A 470 -35.32 -12.56 -38.37
CA SER A 470 -36.63 -12.18 -37.88
C SER A 470 -37.38 -13.39 -37.33
N LEU A 471 -38.19 -13.18 -36.29
CA LEU A 471 -39.27 -14.09 -35.92
C LEU A 471 -40.42 -13.92 -36.91
N VAL A 472 -40.96 -15.04 -37.39
CA VAL A 472 -42.10 -15.12 -38.32
C VAL A 472 -43.18 -16.04 -37.75
N ALA A 473 -44.43 -15.72 -38.04
CA ALA A 473 -45.59 -16.52 -37.65
C ALA A 473 -45.56 -17.90 -38.32
N GLY A 474 -46.07 -18.91 -37.62
CA GLY A 474 -46.10 -20.30 -38.13
C GLY A 474 -47.11 -20.57 -39.24
N ASN A 475 -48.04 -19.63 -39.49
CA ASN A 475 -49.09 -19.74 -40.51
C ASN A 475 -48.65 -19.02 -41.79
N ASP A 476 -48.66 -19.73 -42.92
CA ASP A 476 -48.04 -19.31 -44.20
C ASP A 476 -48.65 -18.05 -44.87
N ASP A 477 -49.76 -17.50 -44.34
CA ASP A 477 -50.45 -16.34 -44.93
C ASP A 477 -50.15 -14.98 -44.24
N SER A 478 -49.23 -14.94 -43.27
CA SER A 478 -48.87 -13.71 -42.54
C SER A 478 -47.53 -13.13 -43.00
N VAL A 479 -47.54 -11.90 -43.55
CA VAL A 479 -46.33 -11.12 -43.93
C VAL A 479 -45.66 -10.47 -42.71
N GLU A 480 -46.22 -10.63 -41.51
CA GLU A 480 -45.66 -9.99 -40.32
C GLU A 480 -44.37 -10.67 -39.86
N SER A 481 -43.32 -9.88 -39.63
CA SER A 481 -42.06 -10.36 -39.06
C SER A 481 -41.52 -9.40 -37.99
N ARG A 482 -40.87 -9.96 -36.96
CA ARG A 482 -40.29 -9.19 -35.86
C ARG A 482 -38.78 -9.33 -35.90
N THR A 483 -38.06 -8.24 -36.09
CA THR A 483 -36.60 -8.27 -36.24
C THR A 483 -35.89 -8.75 -34.98
N LEU A 484 -34.90 -9.62 -35.16
CA LEU A 484 -33.95 -10.06 -34.15
C LEU A 484 -32.55 -9.58 -34.54
N ARG A 485 -31.71 -9.30 -33.55
CA ARG A 485 -30.32 -8.88 -33.79
C ARG A 485 -29.36 -9.80 -33.04
N VAL A 486 -28.23 -10.08 -33.71
CA VAL A 486 -27.13 -10.88 -33.13
C VAL A 486 -26.45 -10.09 -32.00
N ASN A 487 -26.21 -8.80 -32.23
CA ASN A 487 -25.36 -7.96 -31.37
C ASN A 487 -25.99 -7.61 -30.01
N ASP A 488 -27.33 -7.62 -29.91
CA ASP A 488 -28.05 -7.26 -28.68
C ASP A 488 -28.59 -8.48 -27.93
N GLY A 489 -28.25 -9.69 -28.36
CA GLY A 489 -28.63 -10.94 -27.69
C GLY A 489 -30.05 -11.43 -27.95
N THR A 490 -30.90 -10.66 -28.66
CA THR A 490 -32.29 -11.05 -28.93
C THR A 490 -32.41 -12.30 -29.81
N LEU A 491 -31.51 -12.49 -30.78
CA LEU A 491 -31.48 -13.70 -31.62
C LEU A 491 -31.20 -14.96 -30.80
N ALA A 492 -30.13 -14.94 -30.00
CA ALA A 492 -29.70 -16.08 -29.20
C ALA A 492 -30.75 -16.42 -28.12
N TYR A 493 -31.38 -15.40 -27.51
CA TYR A 493 -32.47 -15.61 -26.55
C TYR A 493 -33.72 -16.22 -27.20
N ALA A 494 -34.09 -15.76 -28.40
CA ALA A 494 -35.21 -16.32 -29.16
C ALA A 494 -34.97 -17.78 -29.58
N GLN A 495 -33.76 -18.12 -30.04
CA GLN A 495 -33.38 -19.49 -30.38
C GLN A 495 -33.54 -20.44 -29.19
N TYR A 496 -33.09 -20.02 -28.01
CA TYR A 496 -33.23 -20.79 -26.77
C TYR A 496 -34.70 -21.04 -26.37
N LEU A 497 -35.54 -20.00 -26.42
CA LEU A 497 -36.97 -20.13 -26.07
C LEU A 497 -37.72 -21.06 -27.03
N LEU A 498 -37.41 -21.00 -28.33
CA LEU A 498 -38.01 -21.88 -29.32
C LEU A 498 -37.52 -23.33 -29.18
N SER A 499 -36.23 -23.55 -28.87
CA SER A 499 -35.74 -24.91 -28.59
C SER A 499 -36.38 -25.52 -27.35
N GLN A 500 -36.64 -24.72 -26.31
CA GLN A 500 -37.38 -25.16 -25.12
C GLN A 500 -38.84 -25.51 -25.44
N GLN A 501 -39.52 -24.73 -26.28
CA GLN A 501 -40.89 -25.04 -26.70
C GLN A 501 -40.97 -26.32 -27.54
N GLY A 502 -40.01 -26.54 -28.44
CA GLY A 502 -39.89 -27.78 -29.22
C GLY A 502 -39.69 -29.01 -28.32
N GLN A 503 -38.75 -28.92 -27.37
CA GLN A 503 -38.51 -30.00 -26.39
C GLN A 503 -39.73 -30.29 -25.50
N ARG A 504 -40.48 -29.26 -25.10
CA ARG A 504 -41.73 -29.43 -24.32
C ARG A 504 -42.86 -30.07 -25.14
N ALA A 505 -42.98 -29.72 -26.42
CA ALA A 505 -43.96 -30.33 -27.33
C ALA A 505 -43.65 -31.81 -27.59
N GLU A 506 -42.37 -32.17 -27.78
CA GLU A 506 -41.91 -33.55 -27.95
C GLU A 506 -42.15 -34.40 -26.69
N GLN A 507 -41.92 -33.85 -25.50
CA GLN A 507 -42.22 -34.52 -24.23
C GLN A 507 -43.73 -34.71 -24.00
N ALA A 508 -44.58 -33.74 -24.37
CA ALA A 508 -46.03 -33.88 -24.27
C ALA A 508 -46.59 -34.96 -25.22
N THR A 509 -45.97 -35.16 -26.38
CA THR A 509 -46.38 -36.15 -27.39
C THR A 509 -45.92 -37.58 -27.03
N GLN A 510 -44.86 -37.73 -26.24
CA GLN A 510 -44.41 -39.03 -25.72
C GLN A 510 -45.12 -39.47 -24.42
N SER A 511 -45.88 -38.56 -23.80
CA SER A 511 -46.63 -38.80 -22.55
C SER A 511 -48.12 -39.11 -22.78
N SER A 512 -48.57 -39.08 -24.03
CA SER A 512 -49.94 -39.37 -24.49
C SER A 512 -49.93 -40.66 -25.32
#